data_AF-A0A1E3SQU4-F1
#
_entry.id   AF-A0A1E3SQU4-F1
#
_cell.length_a   1.000
_cell.length_b   1.000
_cell.length_c   1.000
_cell.angle_alpha   90.00
_cell.angle_beta   90.00
_cell.angle_gamma   90.00
#
_symmetry.space_group_name_H-M   'P 1'
#
loop_
_entity.id
_entity.type
_entity.pdbx_description
1 polymer ?
#
loop_
_entity_poly.entity_id
_entity_poly.type
_entity_poly.pdbx_seq_one_letter_code
_entity_poly.pdbx_strand_id
1 'polypeptide(L)'
;MASLGDLVARIVAFIRAGYPQGVPATDYVPLLALLRRRLTDDEVTEVAVQLASSGELKVDTADIGAAIIRFTDELPSPADLDRVQRRLEAIGWPGDSGD
;
A
#
# COMPACT_ATOMS: atom_id res chain seq x y z
N MET A 1 -7.07 -6.53 -21.36
CA MET A 1 -6.96 -7.18 -20.04
C MET A 1 -5.74 -6.57 -19.40
N ALA A 2 -5.88 -5.79 -18.32
CA ALA A 2 -4.71 -5.33 -17.58
C ALA A 2 -4.09 -6.57 -16.91
N SER A 3 -2.79 -6.77 -17.07
CA SER A 3 -2.11 -7.88 -16.40
C SER A 3 -1.95 -7.53 -14.91
N LEU A 4 -1.85 -8.55 -14.05
CA LEU A 4 -1.58 -8.37 -12.62
C LEU A 4 -0.42 -7.39 -12.36
N GLY A 5 0.67 -7.53 -13.13
CA GLY A 5 1.84 -6.65 -13.04
C GLY A 5 1.56 -5.19 -13.41
N ASP A 6 0.67 -4.92 -14.37
CA ASP A 6 0.31 -3.55 -14.75
C ASP A 6 -0.47 -2.83 -13.64
N LEU A 7 -1.36 -3.56 -12.94
CA LEU A 7 -2.09 -3.04 -11.79
C LEU A 7 -1.13 -2.73 -10.64
N VAL A 8 -0.29 -3.69 -10.26
CA VAL A 8 0.69 -3.54 -9.19
C VAL A 8 1.62 -2.35 -9.46
N ALA A 9 2.20 -2.26 -10.67
CA ALA A 9 3.09 -1.15 -11.04
C ALA A 9 2.39 0.21 -10.94
N ARG A 10 1.11 0.29 -11.35
CA ARG A 10 0.32 1.51 -11.26
C ARG A 10 0.05 1.92 -9.80
N ILE A 11 -0.27 0.96 -8.93
CA ILE A 11 -0.46 1.20 -7.49
C ILE A 11 0.85 1.64 -6.83
N VAL A 12 1.97 1.00 -7.15
CA VAL A 12 3.30 1.38 -6.64
C VAL A 12 3.68 2.79 -7.05
N ALA A 13 3.50 3.15 -8.33
CA ALA A 13 3.74 4.50 -8.83
C ALA A 13 2.87 5.54 -8.12
N PHE A 14 1.63 5.16 -7.78
CA PHE A 14 0.70 6.01 -7.05
C PHE A 14 1.15 6.25 -5.61
N ILE A 15 1.53 5.19 -4.89
CA ILE A 15 2.02 5.29 -3.50
C ILE A 15 3.28 6.17 -3.45
N ARG A 16 4.21 5.98 -4.39
CA ARG A 16 5.41 6.84 -4.55
C ARG A 16 5.07 8.31 -4.71
N ALA A 17 4.01 8.64 -5.46
CA ALA A 17 3.57 10.02 -5.62
C ALA A 17 3.03 10.61 -4.31
N GLY A 18 2.41 9.79 -3.45
CA GLY A 18 1.90 10.20 -2.14
C GLY A 18 2.98 10.26 -1.05
N TYR A 19 4.03 9.46 -1.24
CA TYR A 19 5.16 9.28 -0.32
C TYR A 19 6.50 9.48 -1.03
N PRO A 20 6.80 10.70 -1.52
CA PRO A 20 8.03 10.94 -2.29
C PRO A 20 9.33 10.74 -1.48
N GLN A 21 9.24 10.65 -0.15
CA GLN A 21 10.36 10.36 0.75
C GLN A 21 10.33 8.94 1.32
N GLY A 22 9.49 8.07 0.76
CA GLY A 22 9.18 6.76 1.32
C GLY A 22 8.04 6.79 2.33
N VAL A 23 7.46 5.62 2.56
CA VAL A 23 6.33 5.45 3.47
C VAL A 23 6.87 5.38 4.91
N PRO A 24 6.33 6.14 5.87
CA PRO A 24 6.72 6.00 7.26
C PRO A 24 6.10 4.73 7.87
N ALA A 25 6.76 4.15 8.88
CA ALA A 25 6.30 2.92 9.52
C ALA A 25 4.87 3.02 10.12
N THR A 26 4.50 4.22 10.57
CA THR A 26 3.14 4.52 11.06
C THR A 26 2.07 4.45 9.97
N ASP A 27 2.47 4.59 8.71
CA ASP A 27 1.56 4.51 7.56
C ASP A 27 1.53 3.10 6.95
N TYR A 28 2.38 2.15 7.37
CA TYR A 28 2.42 0.80 6.78
C TYR A 28 1.10 0.05 6.99
N VAL A 29 0.66 -0.04 8.25
CA VAL A 29 -0.60 -0.70 8.64
C VAL A 29 -1.81 -0.07 7.94
N PRO A 30 -2.09 1.24 8.06
CA PRO A 30 -3.25 1.85 7.40
C PRO A 30 -3.15 1.79 5.87
N LEU A 31 -1.96 1.91 5.28
CA LEU A 31 -1.76 1.80 3.83
C LEU A 31 -2.12 0.39 3.35
N LEU A 32 -1.53 -0.65 3.95
CA LEU A 32 -1.79 -2.03 3.57
C LEU A 32 -3.26 -2.41 3.80
N ALA A 33 -3.87 -1.94 4.89
CA ALA A 33 -5.29 -2.14 5.15
C ALA A 33 -6.19 -1.52 4.07
N LEU A 34 -5.82 -0.35 3.53
CA LEU A 34 -6.51 0.28 2.41
C LEU A 34 -6.30 -0.50 1.10
N LEU A 35 -5.09 -1.02 0.86
CA LEU A 35 -4.79 -1.85 -0.31
C LEU A 35 -5.61 -3.14 -0.30
N ARG A 36 -5.70 -3.83 0.86
CA ARG A 36 -6.48 -5.07 1.05
C ARG A 36 -7.98 -4.93 0.76
N ARG A 37 -8.53 -3.71 0.78
CA ARG A 37 -9.94 -3.48 0.42
C ARG A 37 -10.23 -3.65 -1.07
N ARG A 38 -9.20 -3.63 -1.92
CA ARG A 38 -9.32 -3.61 -3.37
C ARG A 38 -8.51 -4.67 -4.08
N LEU A 39 -7.39 -5.03 -3.48
CA LEU A 39 -6.43 -6.00 -3.99
C LEU A 39 -6.55 -7.29 -3.18
N THR A 40 -6.28 -8.42 -3.81
CA THR A 40 -6.12 -9.70 -3.12
C THR A 40 -4.87 -9.70 -2.23
N ASP A 41 -4.78 -10.62 -1.27
CA ASP A 41 -3.59 -10.71 -0.42
C ASP A 41 -2.30 -10.93 -1.23
N ASP A 42 -2.36 -11.68 -2.34
CA ASP A 42 -1.24 -11.87 -3.27
C ASP A 42 -0.84 -10.56 -3.97
N GLU A 43 -1.82 -9.78 -4.42
CA GLU A 43 -1.58 -8.47 -5.05
C GLU A 43 -0.98 -7.46 -4.08
N VAL A 44 -1.48 -7.42 -2.83
CA VAL A 44 -0.93 -6.58 -1.78
C VAL A 44 0.50 -7.00 -1.45
N THR A 45 0.76 -8.31 -1.47
CA THR A 45 2.11 -8.86 -1.31
C THR A 45 3.04 -8.35 -2.39
N GLU A 46 2.65 -8.45 -3.66
CA GLU A 46 3.47 -7.95 -4.77
C GLU A 46 3.70 -6.44 -4.71
N VAL A 47 2.69 -5.63 -4.37
CA VAL A 47 2.84 -4.18 -4.19
C VAL A 47 3.87 -3.87 -3.10
N ALA A 48 3.73 -4.51 -1.94
CA ALA A 48 4.62 -4.31 -0.81
C ALA A 48 6.05 -4.79 -1.09
N VAL A 49 6.22 -5.93 -1.78
CA VAL A 49 7.52 -6.41 -2.27
C VAL A 49 8.16 -5.36 -3.18
N GLN A 50 7.43 -4.84 -4.16
CA GLN A 50 7.99 -3.83 -5.07
C GLN A 50 8.36 -2.53 -4.35
N LEU A 51 7.56 -2.08 -3.38
CA LEU A 51 7.89 -0.91 -2.56
C LEU A 51 9.14 -1.17 -1.71
N ALA A 52 9.25 -2.34 -1.08
CA ALA A 52 10.43 -2.73 -0.29
C ALA A 52 11.69 -2.84 -1.16
N SER A 53 11.62 -3.52 -2.31
CA SER A 53 12.73 -3.61 -3.28
C SER A 53 13.17 -2.24 -3.80
N SER A 54 12.27 -1.26 -3.77
CA SER A 54 12.55 0.12 -4.18
C SER A 54 13.09 1.01 -3.06
N GLY A 55 13.12 0.51 -1.82
CA GLY A 55 13.49 1.29 -0.63
C GLY A 55 12.40 2.22 -0.09
N GLU A 56 11.18 2.13 -0.62
CA GLU A 56 10.01 2.91 -0.15
C GLU A 56 9.50 2.41 1.20
N LEU A 57 9.49 1.09 1.37
CA LEU A 57 9.27 0.43 2.64
C LEU A 57 10.63 0.06 3.24
N LYS A 58 10.89 0.54 4.45
CA LYS A 58 12.02 0.08 5.27
C LYS A 58 11.70 -1.28 5.93
N VAL A 59 11.42 -2.27 5.10
CA VAL A 59 11.19 -3.67 5.49
C VAL A 59 12.06 -4.53 4.59
N ASP A 60 12.72 -5.52 5.18
CA ASP A 60 13.49 -6.50 4.41
C ASP A 60 12.57 -7.31 3.52
N THR A 61 12.93 -7.47 2.25
CA THR A 61 12.17 -8.27 1.28
C THR A 61 12.08 -9.74 1.70
N ALA A 62 13.00 -10.22 2.53
CA ALA A 62 12.97 -11.57 3.10
C ALA A 62 11.84 -11.74 4.14
N ASP A 63 11.51 -10.68 4.87
CA ASP A 63 10.49 -10.68 5.92
C ASP A 63 9.17 -10.04 5.48
N ILE A 64 9.10 -9.52 4.26
CA ILE A 64 7.95 -8.74 3.77
C ILE A 64 6.64 -9.51 3.85
N GLY A 65 6.62 -10.82 3.52
CA GLY A 65 5.40 -11.63 3.61
C GLY A 65 4.88 -11.73 5.05
N ALA A 66 5.77 -11.99 6.01
CA ALA A 66 5.42 -12.01 7.42
C ALA A 66 5.04 -10.61 7.94
N ALA A 67 5.72 -9.57 7.45
CA ALA A 67 5.44 -8.19 7.79
C ALA A 67 4.05 -7.78 7.31
N ILE A 68 3.64 -8.16 6.10
CA ILE A 68 2.30 -7.89 5.56
C ILE A 68 1.25 -8.61 6.40
N ILE A 69 1.41 -9.90 6.68
CA ILE A 69 0.47 -10.63 7.54
C ILE A 69 0.33 -9.91 8.88
N ARG A 70 1.46 -9.53 9.50
CA ARG A 70 1.48 -8.79 10.77
C ARG A 70 0.78 -7.43 10.68
N PHE A 71 1.15 -6.61 9.68
CA PHE A 71 0.59 -5.27 9.50
C PHE A 71 -0.88 -5.28 9.12
N THR A 72 -1.33 -6.36 8.50
CA THR A 72 -2.72 -6.47 8.06
C THR A 72 -3.63 -7.12 9.10
N ASP A 73 -3.06 -7.84 10.07
CA ASP A 73 -3.72 -8.31 11.29
C ASP A 73 -3.79 -7.19 12.35
N GLU A 74 -2.83 -6.26 12.32
CA GLU A 74 -2.85 -5.07 13.17
C GLU A 74 -3.99 -4.12 12.74
N LEU A 75 -4.87 -3.78 13.69
CA LEU A 75 -5.93 -2.81 13.45
C LEU A 75 -5.34 -1.40 13.42
N PRO A 76 -5.32 -0.70 12.26
CA PRO A 76 -4.88 0.67 12.23
C PRO A 76 -5.85 1.55 13.02
N SER A 77 -5.31 2.58 13.67
CA SER A 77 -6.15 3.60 14.29
C SER A 77 -6.98 4.32 13.22
N PRO A 78 -8.23 4.70 13.50
CA PRO A 78 -9.08 5.40 12.54
C PRO A 78 -8.45 6.72 12.07
N ALA A 79 -7.69 7.40 12.93
CA ALA A 79 -6.95 8.61 12.57
C ALA A 79 -5.81 8.36 11.57
N ASP A 80 -5.13 7.21 11.69
CA ASP A 80 -4.05 6.83 10.77
C ASP A 80 -4.62 6.40 9.41
N LEU A 81 -5.71 5.62 9.40
CA LEU A 81 -6.46 5.29 8.18
C LEU A 81 -6.90 6.55 7.44
N ASP A 82 -7.54 7.47 8.15
CA ASP A 82 -8.08 8.70 7.56
C ASP A 82 -6.97 9.63 7.03
N ARG A 83 -5.81 9.69 7.70
CA ARG A 83 -4.62 10.41 7.21
C ARG A 83 -4.13 9.82 5.88
N VAL A 84 -3.92 8.51 5.84
CA VAL A 84 -3.41 7.84 4.63
C VAL A 84 -4.44 7.93 3.51
N GLN A 85 -5.71 7.73 3.82
CA GLN A 85 -6.81 7.84 2.87
C GLN A 85 -6.85 9.24 2.23
N ARG A 86 -6.88 10.32 3.03
CA ARG A 86 -6.87 11.69 2.50
C ARG A 86 -5.65 12.00 1.65
N ARG A 87 -4.47 11.49 2.03
CA ARG A 87 -3.25 11.65 1.25
C ARG A 87 -3.36 10.96 -0.11
N LEU A 88 -3.89 9.74 -0.13
CA LEU A 88 -4.14 8.99 -1.36
C LEU A 88 -5.22 9.66 -2.21
N GLU A 89 -6.32 10.12 -1.63
CA GLU A 89 -7.38 10.86 -2.34
C GLU A 89 -6.85 12.14 -3.00
N ALA A 90 -5.96 12.88 -2.33
CA ALA A 90 -5.37 14.10 -2.85
C ALA A 90 -4.55 13.91 -4.15
N ILE A 91 -4.01 12.71 -4.37
CA ILE A 91 -3.27 12.36 -5.59
C ILE A 91 -4.14 11.61 -6.61
N GLY A 92 -5.45 11.50 -6.37
CA GLY A 92 -6.41 10.87 -7.27
C GLY A 92 -6.47 9.35 -7.09
N TRP A 93 -6.47 8.87 -5.84
CA TRP A 93 -6.50 7.44 -5.55
C TRP A 93 -7.70 6.88 -6.26
N PRO A 94 -7.54 5.81 -7.04
CA PRO A 94 -8.68 5.21 -7.74
C PRO A 94 -9.75 4.70 -6.76
N GLY A 95 -9.48 4.75 -5.44
CA GLY A 95 -10.42 4.64 -4.34
C GLY A 95 -11.67 5.48 -4.53
N ASP A 96 -12.71 4.82 -5.00
CA ASP A 96 -14.09 5.26 -5.07
C ASP A 96 -14.44 6.16 -6.26
N SER A 97 -14.11 5.72 -7.47
CA SER A 97 -15.08 5.87 -8.55
C SER A 97 -15.95 4.62 -8.56
N GLY A 98 -16.97 4.61 -7.71
CA GLY A 98 -18.11 3.74 -7.92
C GLY A 98 -18.77 4.13 -9.25
N ASP A 99 -18.65 3.25 -10.23
CA ASP A 99 -19.62 3.06 -11.30
C ASP A 99 -20.14 1.62 -11.19
#